data_AF-A0A7Y4L9J5-F1
#
_entry.id   AF-A0A7Y4L9J5-F1
#
_cell.length_a   1.000
_cell.length_b   1.000
_cell.length_c   1.000
_cell.angle_alpha   90.00
_cell.angle_beta   90.00
_cell.angle_gamma   90.00
#
_symmetry.space_group_name_H-M   'P 1'
#
loop_
_entity.id
_entity.type
_entity.pdbx_description
1 polymer ?
#
loop_
_entity_poly.entity_id
_entity_poly.type
_entity_poly.pdbx_seq_one_letter_code
_entity_poly.pdbx_strand_id
1 'polypeptide(L)'
;MDTPATVPALTAELTDLIRRYLGGNSDALPKIAGRVLDLRDRVNDPKGSSREYQDALIAAYDGAGVDRKERQRIQTAVRYHVNRLQETRLSPEERDALELTPGTFQGRKKKKSEDIAAALAAAGFTPGTLHDDPLTALALAVRLLEAVNAAPSLAHLDLVQRTTARALVDKIVEHAESAAAIAQGDN
;
A
#
# COMPACT_ATOMS: atom_id res chain seq x y z
N MET A 1 17.24 24.06 -24.90
CA MET A 1 16.60 22.81 -24.44
C MET A 1 17.58 22.18 -23.47
N ASP A 2 17.23 22.11 -22.19
CA ASP A 2 18.10 21.46 -21.20
C ASP A 2 18.06 19.94 -21.40
N THR A 3 19.23 19.33 -21.53
CA THR A 3 19.36 17.87 -21.61
C THR A 3 18.84 17.27 -20.30
N PRO A 4 17.89 16.32 -20.33
CA PRO A 4 17.36 15.72 -19.10
C PRO A 4 18.49 15.02 -18.32
N ALA A 5 18.49 15.19 -17.01
CA ALA A 5 19.49 14.60 -16.14
C ALA A 5 19.50 13.06 -16.24
N THR A 6 20.70 12.47 -16.15
CA THR A 6 20.88 11.02 -16.14
C THR A 6 20.70 10.47 -14.72
N VAL A 7 20.43 9.17 -14.58
CA VAL A 7 20.34 8.51 -13.27
C VAL A 7 21.60 8.73 -12.42
N PRO A 8 22.84 8.59 -12.95
CA PRO A 8 24.05 8.92 -12.19
C PRO A 8 24.12 10.38 -11.75
N ALA A 9 23.71 11.34 -12.59
CA ALA A 9 23.70 12.76 -12.23
C ALA A 9 22.72 13.05 -11.09
N LEU A 10 21.49 12.53 -11.18
CA LEU A 10 20.49 12.65 -10.11
C LEU A 10 20.94 11.98 -8.80
N THR A 11 21.64 10.85 -8.90
CA THR A 11 22.21 10.13 -7.74
C THR A 11 23.30 10.96 -7.05
N ALA A 12 24.19 11.60 -7.82
CA ALA A 12 25.21 12.50 -7.27
C ALA A 12 24.58 13.73 -6.60
N GLU A 13 23.59 14.35 -7.24
CA GLU A 13 22.87 15.49 -6.65
C GLU A 13 22.14 15.11 -5.35
N LEU A 14 21.48 13.94 -5.31
CA LEU A 14 20.87 13.41 -4.09
C LEU A 14 21.91 13.23 -2.98
N THR A 15 23.07 12.67 -3.31
CA THR A 15 24.18 12.48 -2.36
C THR A 15 24.58 13.80 -1.70
N ASP A 16 24.77 14.86 -2.50
CA ASP A 16 25.16 16.17 -1.99
C ASP A 16 24.07 16.84 -1.16
N LEU A 17 22.80 16.70 -1.55
CA LEU A 17 21.67 17.19 -0.76
C LEU A 17 21.57 16.49 0.60
N ILE A 18 21.79 15.16 0.63
CA ILE A 18 21.80 14.38 1.87
C ILE A 18 22.94 14.83 2.78
N ARG A 19 24.16 15.06 2.23
CA ARG A 19 25.29 15.60 3.01
C ARG A 19 24.97 16.97 3.61
N ARG A 20 24.33 17.87 2.85
CA ARG A 20 23.90 19.18 3.37
C ARG A 20 22.88 19.04 4.50
N TYR A 21 21.92 18.12 4.36
CA TYR A 21 20.96 17.82 5.42
C TYR A 21 21.65 17.36 6.70
N LEU A 22 22.58 16.40 6.58
CA LEU A 22 23.38 15.92 7.72
C LEU A 22 24.24 17.03 8.37
N GLY A 23 24.67 18.01 7.57
CA GLY A 23 25.34 19.23 8.07
C GLY A 23 24.44 20.23 8.78
N GLY A 24 23.16 19.88 9.04
CA GLY A 24 22.20 20.71 9.76
C GLY A 24 21.30 21.58 8.88
N ASN A 25 21.39 21.48 7.56
CA ASN A 25 20.53 22.24 6.65
C ASN A 25 19.18 21.54 6.44
N SER A 26 18.20 21.83 7.30
CA SER A 26 16.86 21.24 7.21
C SER A 26 16.12 21.56 5.90
N ASP A 27 16.45 22.67 5.24
CA ASP A 27 15.83 23.08 3.96
C ASP A 27 16.24 22.17 2.79
N ALA A 28 17.17 21.25 3.01
CA ALA A 28 17.52 20.22 2.05
C ALA A 28 16.43 19.14 1.90
N LEU A 29 15.57 18.91 2.90
CA LEU A 29 14.57 17.82 2.86
C LEU A 29 13.58 17.94 1.68
N PRO A 30 12.94 19.09 1.42
CA PRO A 30 12.08 19.25 0.25
C PRO A 30 12.85 19.06 -1.08
N LYS A 31 14.12 19.45 -1.13
CA LYS A 31 14.97 19.30 -2.33
C LYS A 31 15.32 17.84 -2.58
N ILE A 32 15.63 17.09 -1.52
CA ILE A 32 15.84 15.63 -1.58
C ILE A 32 14.57 14.97 -2.12
N ALA A 33 13.40 15.33 -1.60
CA ALA A 33 12.12 14.79 -2.07
C ALA A 33 11.84 15.08 -3.56
N GLY A 34 12.15 16.31 -4.02
CA GLY A 34 12.06 16.66 -5.44
C GLY A 34 12.94 15.76 -6.30
N ARG A 35 14.21 15.57 -5.91
CA ARG A 35 15.14 14.70 -6.65
C ARG A 35 14.79 13.21 -6.59
N VAL A 36 14.16 12.76 -5.50
CA VAL A 36 13.60 11.40 -5.43
C VAL A 36 12.48 11.21 -6.45
N LEU A 37 11.62 12.21 -6.65
CA LEU A 37 10.58 12.15 -7.69
C LEU A 37 11.18 12.20 -9.09
N ASP A 38 12.12 13.11 -9.34
CA ASP A 38 12.78 13.21 -10.65
C ASP A 38 13.48 11.89 -11.01
N LEU A 39 14.05 11.18 -10.02
CA LEU A 39 14.64 9.85 -10.21
C LEU A 39 13.58 8.80 -10.58
N ARG A 40 12.42 8.80 -9.90
CA ARG A 40 11.29 7.91 -10.23
C ARG A 40 10.77 8.14 -11.63
N ASP A 41 10.61 9.41 -12.01
CA ASP A 41 10.16 9.79 -13.35
C ASP A 41 11.18 9.31 -14.40
N ARG A 42 12.48 9.45 -14.11
CA ARG A 42 13.56 9.05 -15.03
C ARG A 42 13.60 7.55 -15.33
N VAL A 43 13.29 6.73 -14.33
CA VAL A 43 13.24 5.26 -14.45
C VAL A 43 11.82 4.73 -14.74
N ASN A 44 10.84 5.63 -14.96
CA ASN A 44 9.43 5.30 -15.18
C ASN A 44 8.82 4.42 -14.06
N ASP A 45 9.13 4.74 -12.81
CA ASP A 45 8.69 3.99 -11.62
C ASP A 45 8.00 4.91 -10.61
N PRO A 46 6.74 5.27 -10.84
CA PRO A 46 6.01 6.22 -9.99
C PRO A 46 5.90 5.75 -8.53
N LYS A 47 5.91 4.43 -8.30
CA LYS A 47 5.81 3.80 -6.96
C LYS A 47 7.15 3.75 -6.23
N GLY A 48 8.28 3.86 -6.94
CA GLY A 48 9.61 3.70 -6.36
C GLY A 48 9.89 2.27 -5.90
N SER A 49 9.43 1.27 -6.66
CA SER A 49 9.56 -0.16 -6.35
C SER A 49 10.55 -0.91 -7.24
N SER A 50 10.98 -0.30 -8.34
CA SER A 50 11.93 -0.85 -9.30
C SER A 50 13.32 -0.99 -8.67
N ARG A 51 14.03 -2.04 -9.08
CA ARG A 51 15.39 -2.30 -8.61
C ARG A 51 16.35 -1.17 -8.98
N GLU A 52 16.24 -0.61 -10.18
CA GLU A 52 17.09 0.48 -10.64
C GLU A 52 16.95 1.74 -9.76
N TYR A 53 15.71 2.14 -9.43
CA TYR A 53 15.46 3.22 -8.49
C TYR A 53 16.03 2.92 -7.10
N GLN A 54 15.81 1.71 -6.58
CA GLN A 54 16.28 1.32 -5.25
C GLN A 54 17.81 1.32 -5.17
N ASP A 55 18.49 0.77 -6.18
CA ASP A 55 19.95 0.73 -6.27
C ASP A 55 20.55 2.14 -6.34
N ALA A 56 19.97 3.04 -7.15
CA ALA A 56 20.38 4.44 -7.22
C ALA A 56 20.16 5.18 -5.89
N LEU A 57 19.03 4.97 -5.23
CA LEU A 57 18.73 5.58 -3.94
C LEU A 57 19.69 5.08 -2.85
N ILE A 58 19.96 3.77 -2.81
CA ILE A 58 20.94 3.16 -1.90
C ILE A 58 22.33 3.77 -2.14
N ALA A 59 22.77 3.85 -3.40
CA ALA A 59 24.05 4.45 -3.76
C ALA A 59 24.17 5.92 -3.31
N ALA A 60 23.08 6.70 -3.39
CA ALA A 60 23.09 8.09 -2.90
C ALA A 60 23.28 8.19 -1.38
N TYR A 61 22.58 7.33 -0.62
CA TYR A 61 22.74 7.28 0.85
C TYR A 61 24.13 6.76 1.26
N ASP A 62 24.63 5.72 0.60
CA ASP A 62 25.96 5.16 0.85
C ASP A 62 27.05 6.19 0.53
N GLY A 63 26.94 6.88 -0.62
CA GLY A 63 27.86 7.95 -1.01
C GLY A 63 27.86 9.13 -0.03
N ALA A 64 26.75 9.37 0.68
CA ALA A 64 26.65 10.39 1.71
C ALA A 64 27.20 9.95 3.07
N GLY A 65 27.61 8.68 3.22
CA GLY A 65 28.10 8.12 4.48
C GLY A 65 27.00 7.87 5.51
N VAL A 66 25.75 7.70 5.06
CA VAL A 66 24.59 7.52 5.94
C VAL A 66 24.45 6.06 6.35
N ASP A 67 24.51 5.79 7.65
CA ASP A 67 24.25 4.45 8.19
C ASP A 67 22.79 4.00 7.99
N ARG A 68 22.52 2.72 8.22
CA ARG A 68 21.18 2.14 8.00
C ARG A 68 20.08 2.79 8.86
N LYS A 69 20.38 3.13 10.12
CA LYS A 69 19.39 3.67 11.06
C LYS A 69 19.04 5.10 10.70
N GLU A 70 20.05 5.90 10.38
CA GLU A 70 19.88 7.29 9.96
C GLU A 70 19.20 7.37 8.59
N ARG A 71 19.55 6.46 7.67
CA ARG A 71 18.84 6.31 6.38
C ARG A 71 17.35 6.14 6.58
N GLN A 72 16.93 5.25 7.48
CA GLN A 72 15.52 5.00 7.74
C GLN A 72 14.80 6.25 8.29
N ARG A 73 15.48 7.05 9.13
CA ARG A 73 14.96 8.33 9.63
C ARG A 73 14.79 9.35 8.51
N ILE A 74 15.84 9.55 7.70
CA ILE A 74 15.81 10.48 6.56
C ILE A 74 14.72 10.07 5.58
N GLN A 75 14.63 8.79 5.20
CA GLN A 75 13.61 8.29 4.29
C GLN A 75 12.19 8.53 4.83
N THR A 76 11.98 8.43 6.14
CA THR A 76 10.69 8.73 6.77
C THR A 76 10.35 10.21 6.64
N ALA A 77 11.31 11.10 6.89
CA ALA A 77 11.12 12.54 6.73
C ALA A 77 10.89 12.94 5.26
N VAL A 78 11.69 12.41 4.34
CA VAL A 78 11.58 12.64 2.89
C VAL A 78 10.22 12.17 2.35
N ARG A 79 9.69 11.03 2.84
CA ARG A 79 8.40 10.49 2.40
C ARG A 79 7.24 11.48 2.54
N TYR A 80 7.21 12.23 3.65
CA TYR A 80 6.18 13.26 3.84
C TYR A 80 6.23 14.31 2.72
N HIS A 81 7.42 14.79 2.38
CA HIS A 81 7.61 15.78 1.32
C HIS A 81 7.35 15.20 -0.08
N VAL A 82 7.72 13.95 -0.34
CA VAL A 82 7.42 13.25 -1.60
C VAL A 82 5.92 13.18 -1.82
N ASN A 83 5.15 12.75 -0.81
CA ASN A 83 3.70 12.67 -0.91
C ASN A 83 3.07 14.04 -1.21
N ARG A 84 3.51 15.09 -0.52
CA ARG A 84 3.02 16.47 -0.72
C ARG A 84 3.34 17.00 -2.13
N LEU A 85 4.53 16.67 -2.66
CA LEU A 85 4.90 17.03 -4.02
C LEU A 85 4.07 16.25 -5.05
N GLN A 86 3.81 14.96 -4.83
CA GLN A 86 2.93 14.17 -5.69
C GLN A 86 1.49 14.69 -5.69
N GLU A 87 0.96 15.08 -4.53
CA GLU A 87 -0.34 15.75 -4.38
C GLU A 87 -0.43 17.06 -5.17
N THR A 88 0.69 17.75 -5.36
CA THR A 88 0.76 19.00 -6.11
C THR A 88 0.95 18.77 -7.61
N ARG A 89 1.66 17.70 -8.00
CA ARG A 89 1.98 17.35 -9.40
C ARG A 89 0.87 16.58 -10.10
N LEU A 90 0.08 15.80 -9.36
CA LEU A 90 -0.88 14.84 -9.92
C LEU A 90 -2.28 15.11 -9.37
N SER A 91 -3.28 15.02 -10.26
CA SER A 91 -4.68 15.06 -9.85
C SER A 91 -5.03 13.85 -8.96
N PRO A 92 -6.13 13.90 -8.18
CA PRO A 92 -6.62 12.74 -7.45
C PRO A 92 -6.86 11.52 -8.35
N GLU A 93 -7.40 11.74 -9.55
CA GLU A 93 -7.70 10.68 -10.52
C GLU A 93 -6.42 10.04 -11.07
N GLU A 94 -5.41 10.84 -11.40
CA GLU A 94 -4.09 10.34 -11.86
C GLU A 94 -3.39 9.54 -10.76
N ARG A 95 -3.51 9.97 -9.49
CA ARG A 95 -2.93 9.23 -8.36
C ARG A 95 -3.64 7.90 -8.14
N ASP A 96 -4.96 7.85 -8.28
CA ASP A 96 -5.71 6.60 -8.16
C ASP A 96 -5.39 5.65 -9.33
N ALA A 97 -5.28 6.16 -10.56
CA ALA A 97 -4.88 5.38 -11.73
C ALA A 97 -3.46 4.79 -11.60
N LEU A 98 -2.55 5.51 -10.96
CA LEU A 98 -1.18 5.06 -10.67
C LEU A 98 -1.08 4.24 -9.37
N GLU A 99 -2.21 4.01 -8.68
CA GLU A 99 -2.28 3.36 -7.36
C GLU A 99 -1.34 4.01 -6.33
N LEU A 100 -1.15 5.33 -6.45
CA LEU A 100 -0.32 6.16 -5.58
C LEU A 100 -1.11 6.74 -4.40
N THR A 101 -2.39 6.40 -4.25
CA THR A 101 -3.30 7.01 -3.29
C THR A 101 -2.63 7.05 -1.90
N PRO A 102 -2.34 8.27 -1.39
CA PRO A 102 -1.68 8.42 -0.11
C PRO A 102 -2.70 8.21 0.99
N GLY A 103 -3.05 6.96 1.23
CA GLY A 103 -3.61 6.64 2.52
C GLY A 103 -2.47 6.74 3.53
N THR A 104 -2.50 7.74 4.42
CA THR A 104 -1.92 7.56 5.75
C THR A 104 -2.37 6.19 6.26
N PHE A 105 -1.62 5.50 7.14
CA PHE A 105 -2.08 4.20 7.65
C PHE A 105 -3.54 4.27 8.14
N GLN A 106 -3.91 5.40 8.75
CA GLN A 106 -5.28 5.74 9.12
C GLN A 106 -6.23 5.92 7.93
N GLY A 107 -5.82 6.61 6.86
CA GLY A 107 -6.58 6.73 5.61
C GLY A 107 -6.78 5.40 4.87
N ARG A 108 -5.76 4.51 4.84
CA ARG A 108 -5.91 3.15 4.30
C ARG A 108 -6.85 2.30 5.15
N LYS A 109 -6.76 2.41 6.48
CA LYS A 109 -7.66 1.72 7.42
C LYS A 109 -9.09 2.23 7.27
N LYS A 110 -9.27 3.54 7.11
CA LYS A 110 -10.57 4.19 6.92
C LYS A 110 -11.18 3.79 5.58
N LYS A 111 -10.44 3.92 4.47
CA LYS A 111 -10.89 3.49 3.13
C LYS A 111 -11.22 2.00 3.11
N LYS A 112 -10.38 1.13 3.66
CA LYS A 112 -10.68 -0.31 3.79
C LYS A 112 -11.94 -0.56 4.63
N SER A 113 -12.14 0.19 5.72
CA SER A 113 -13.35 0.09 6.53
C SER A 113 -14.59 0.57 5.79
N GLU A 114 -14.48 1.63 4.99
CA GLU A 114 -15.55 2.18 4.15
C GLU A 114 -15.90 1.23 3.01
N ASP A 115 -14.90 0.64 2.34
CA ASP A 115 -15.08 -0.36 1.28
C ASP A 115 -15.76 -1.63 1.82
N ILE A 116 -15.36 -2.10 3.01
CA ILE A 116 -16.00 -3.23 3.70
C ILE A 116 -17.43 -2.86 4.11
N ALA A 117 -17.65 -1.67 4.67
CA ALA A 117 -18.99 -1.22 5.06
C ALA A 117 -19.92 -1.07 3.84
N ALA A 118 -19.40 -0.57 2.71
CA ALA A 118 -20.14 -0.45 1.45
C ALA A 118 -20.47 -1.83 0.87
N ALA A 119 -19.55 -2.79 0.91
CA ALA A 119 -19.81 -4.18 0.50
C ALA A 119 -20.88 -4.85 1.37
N LEU A 120 -20.81 -4.65 2.69
CA LEU A 120 -21.82 -5.15 3.63
C LEU A 120 -23.20 -4.48 3.40
N ALA A 121 -23.23 -3.17 3.17
CA ALA A 121 -24.46 -2.46 2.86
C ALA A 121 -25.07 -2.89 1.52
N ALA A 122 -24.25 -3.11 0.48
CA ALA A 122 -24.69 -3.64 -0.81
C ALA A 122 -25.24 -5.07 -0.71
N ALA A 123 -24.75 -5.85 0.26
CA ALA A 123 -25.30 -7.16 0.62
C ALA A 123 -26.53 -7.09 1.54
N GLY A 124 -27.05 -5.88 1.83
CA GLY A 124 -28.28 -5.66 2.59
C GLY A 124 -28.12 -5.56 4.11
N PHE A 125 -26.91 -5.33 4.63
CA PHE A 125 -26.64 -5.30 6.07
C PHE A 125 -26.53 -3.88 6.63
N THR A 126 -27.09 -3.66 7.83
CA THR A 126 -26.97 -2.43 8.62
C THR A 126 -26.14 -2.65 9.89
N PRO A 127 -25.28 -1.70 10.30
CA PRO A 127 -24.50 -1.82 11.54
C PRO A 127 -25.45 -1.88 12.74
N GLY A 128 -25.48 -3.01 13.44
CA GLY A 128 -26.36 -3.26 14.60
C GLY A 128 -26.95 -4.68 14.66
N THR A 129 -26.91 -5.42 13.55
CA THR A 129 -27.33 -6.84 13.49
C THR A 129 -26.19 -7.84 13.73
N LEU A 130 -24.94 -7.35 13.83
CA LEU A 130 -23.74 -8.11 14.18
C LEU A 130 -23.63 -8.27 15.72
N HIS A 131 -24.63 -8.88 16.35
CA HIS A 131 -24.51 -9.29 17.75
C HIS A 131 -23.95 -10.71 17.83
N ASP A 132 -22.79 -10.86 18.48
CA ASP A 132 -22.16 -11.98 19.22
C ASP A 132 -22.39 -13.45 18.83
N ASP A 133 -23.09 -13.73 17.75
CA ASP A 133 -23.45 -15.07 17.32
C ASP A 133 -22.48 -15.56 16.22
N PRO A 134 -21.64 -16.57 16.51
CA PRO A 134 -20.73 -17.14 15.53
C PRO A 134 -21.45 -17.70 14.30
N LEU A 135 -22.72 -18.14 14.40
CA LEU A 135 -23.50 -18.59 13.25
C LEU A 135 -23.86 -17.44 12.31
N THR A 136 -24.15 -16.26 12.85
CA THR A 136 -24.39 -15.04 12.06
C THR A 136 -23.11 -14.58 11.35
N ALA A 137 -21.96 -14.63 12.03
CA ALA A 137 -20.66 -14.35 11.40
C ALA A 137 -20.31 -15.36 10.29
N LEU A 138 -20.68 -16.63 10.47
CA LEU A 138 -20.47 -17.67 9.48
C LEU A 138 -21.39 -17.53 8.27
N ALA A 139 -22.67 -17.26 8.49
CA ALA A 139 -23.64 -16.98 7.43
C ALA A 139 -23.24 -15.73 6.62
N LEU A 140 -22.65 -14.73 7.29
CA LEU A 140 -22.05 -13.57 6.65
C LEU A 140 -20.85 -13.94 5.78
N ALA A 141 -19.94 -14.79 6.27
CA ALA A 141 -18.81 -15.26 5.49
C ALA A 141 -19.26 -16.06 4.25
N VAL A 142 -20.25 -16.95 4.39
CA VAL A 142 -20.84 -17.72 3.29
C VAL A 142 -21.50 -16.80 2.26
N ARG A 143 -22.30 -15.81 2.68
CA ARG A 143 -22.92 -14.86 1.73
C ARG A 143 -21.92 -13.93 1.04
N LEU A 144 -20.87 -13.49 1.74
CA LEU A 144 -19.77 -12.76 1.12
C LEU A 144 -19.07 -13.63 0.07
N LEU A 145 -18.86 -14.91 0.37
CA LEU A 145 -18.27 -15.85 -0.57
C LEU A 145 -19.18 -16.15 -1.77
N GLU A 146 -20.48 -16.30 -1.57
CA GLU A 146 -21.46 -16.46 -2.66
C GLU A 146 -21.52 -15.21 -3.55
N ALA A 147 -21.51 -14.01 -2.95
CA ALA A 147 -21.48 -12.75 -3.69
C ALA A 147 -20.17 -12.59 -4.48
N VAL A 148 -19.03 -12.98 -3.89
CA VAL A 148 -17.73 -13.04 -4.57
C VAL A 148 -17.79 -14.05 -5.72
N ASN A 149 -18.32 -15.26 -5.49
CA ASN A 149 -18.38 -16.34 -6.48
C ASN A 149 -19.36 -16.06 -7.63
N ALA A 150 -20.44 -15.33 -7.36
CA ALA A 150 -21.43 -14.89 -8.35
C ALA A 150 -21.01 -13.62 -9.10
N ALA A 151 -19.97 -12.92 -8.66
CA ALA A 151 -19.53 -11.69 -9.29
C ALA A 151 -18.83 -12.00 -10.64
N PRO A 152 -19.24 -11.35 -11.75
CA PRO A 152 -18.54 -11.42 -13.04
C PRO A 152 -17.05 -11.01 -12.94
N SER A 153 -16.70 -10.25 -11.89
CA SER A 153 -15.35 -9.76 -11.61
C SER A 153 -14.34 -10.86 -11.23
N LEU A 154 -14.77 -12.10 -10.93
CA LEU A 154 -13.84 -13.23 -10.78
C LEU A 154 -13.27 -13.75 -12.10
N ALA A 155 -13.82 -13.34 -13.24
CA ALA A 155 -13.28 -13.68 -14.55
C ALA A 155 -11.84 -13.16 -14.74
N HIS A 156 -11.42 -12.16 -13.94
CA HIS A 156 -10.09 -11.57 -13.98
C HIS A 156 -9.09 -12.23 -13.02
N LEU A 157 -9.53 -13.14 -12.14
CA LEU A 157 -8.62 -13.83 -11.23
C LEU A 157 -7.86 -14.94 -11.97
N ASP A 158 -6.54 -14.93 -11.83
CA ASP A 158 -5.71 -16.02 -12.34
C ASP A 158 -5.97 -17.34 -11.58
N LEU A 159 -5.39 -18.43 -12.07
CA LEU A 159 -5.59 -19.76 -11.50
C LEU A 159 -5.08 -19.84 -10.04
N VAL A 160 -4.00 -19.14 -9.71
CA VAL A 160 -3.39 -19.17 -8.38
C VAL A 160 -4.27 -18.42 -7.37
N GLN A 161 -4.79 -17.26 -7.77
CA GLN A 161 -5.72 -16.47 -6.96
C GLN A 161 -7.02 -17.23 -6.69
N ARG A 162 -7.58 -17.90 -7.70
CA ARG A 162 -8.77 -18.76 -7.53
C ARG A 162 -8.50 -19.94 -6.60
N THR A 163 -7.35 -20.59 -6.75
CA THR A 163 -6.95 -21.71 -5.89
C THR A 163 -6.78 -21.26 -4.44
N THR A 164 -6.16 -20.10 -4.24
CA THR A 164 -5.94 -19.51 -2.90
C THR A 164 -7.26 -19.11 -2.25
N ALA A 165 -8.16 -18.47 -3.00
CA ALA A 165 -9.49 -18.12 -2.51
C ALA A 165 -10.26 -19.38 -2.07
N ARG A 166 -10.21 -20.45 -2.88
CA ARG A 166 -10.86 -21.73 -2.56
C ARG A 166 -10.29 -22.39 -1.31
N ALA A 167 -8.96 -22.43 -1.17
CA ALA A 167 -8.32 -22.97 0.03
C ALA A 167 -8.66 -22.17 1.31
N LEU A 168 -8.89 -20.86 1.19
CA LEU A 168 -9.37 -20.04 2.31
C LEU A 168 -10.84 -20.36 2.66
N VAL A 169 -11.69 -20.59 1.66
CA VAL A 169 -13.08 -21.04 1.89
C VAL A 169 -13.11 -22.37 2.62
N ASP A 170 -12.35 -23.36 2.13
CA ASP A 170 -12.34 -24.71 2.72
C ASP A 170 -11.93 -24.66 4.20
N LYS A 171 -10.93 -23.83 4.56
CA LYS A 171 -10.54 -23.61 5.95
C LYS A 171 -11.63 -22.95 6.80
N ILE A 172 -12.36 -21.99 6.25
CA ILE A 172 -13.46 -21.33 6.97
C ILE A 172 -14.57 -22.35 7.26
N VAL A 173 -14.89 -23.22 6.29
CA VAL A 173 -15.87 -24.30 6.47
C VAL A 173 -15.39 -25.30 7.52
N GLU A 174 -14.13 -25.75 7.47
CA GLU A 174 -13.57 -26.66 8.47
C GLU A 174 -13.62 -26.08 9.89
N HIS A 175 -13.27 -24.80 10.05
CA HIS A 175 -13.37 -24.12 11.34
C HIS A 175 -14.82 -23.97 11.81
N ALA A 176 -15.76 -23.77 10.89
CA ALA A 176 -17.19 -23.71 11.21
C ALA A 176 -17.72 -25.04 11.74
N GLU A 177 -17.39 -26.13 11.06
CA GLU A 177 -17.81 -27.49 11.42
C GLU A 177 -17.22 -27.87 12.78
N SER A 178 -15.95 -27.52 13.02
CA SER A 178 -15.30 -27.70 14.32
C SER A 178 -16.00 -26.93 15.44
N ALA A 179 -16.35 -25.65 15.20
CA ALA A 179 -17.09 -24.85 16.17
C ALA A 179 -18.50 -25.40 16.44
N ALA A 180 -19.20 -25.88 15.40
CA ALA A 180 -20.52 -26.49 15.53
C ALA A 180 -20.47 -27.82 16.31
N ALA A 181 -19.43 -28.63 16.09
CA ALA A 181 -19.21 -29.88 16.83
C ALA A 181 -18.94 -29.63 18.32
N ILE A 182 -18.16 -28.60 18.66
CA ILE A 182 -17.94 -28.19 20.05
C ILE A 182 -19.26 -27.75 20.70
N ALA A 183 -20.05 -26.94 20.00
CA ALA A 183 -21.35 -26.48 20.51
C ALA A 183 -22.36 -27.62 20.73
N GLN A 184 -22.25 -28.73 20.00
CA GLN A 184 -23.09 -29.93 20.16
C GLN A 184 -22.58 -30.90 21.24
N GLY A 185 -21.30 -30.79 21.63
CA GLY A 185 -20.64 -31.68 22.60
C GLY A 185 -20.68 -31.20 24.05
N ASP A 186 -21.12 -29.96 24.32
CA ASP A 186 -21.25 -29.36 25.66
C ASP A 186 -22.63 -29.59 26.32
N ASN A 187 -23.24 -30.76 26.10
CA ASN A 187 -24.46 -31.22 26.78
C ASN A 187 -24.20 -32.49 27.61
#